data_AF-A0A973G7N3-F1
#
_entry.id   AF-A0A973G7N3-F1
#
_cell.length_a   1.000
_cell.length_b   1.000
_cell.length_c   1.000
_cell.angle_alpha   90.00
_cell.angle_beta   90.00
_cell.angle_gamma   90.00
#
_symmetry.space_group_name_H-M   'P 1'
#
loop_
_entity.id
_entity.type
_entity.pdbx_description
1 polymer ?
#
loop_
_entity_poly.entity_id
_entity_poly.type
_entity_poly.pdbx_seq_one_letter_code
_entity_poly.pdbx_strand_id
1 'polypeptide(L)'
;MPGQAPAPQGSTSRRATWTLTTRDEPWVTQPTVALAHLEVTSMEDFPSAMIRSTETRQRVDGFGACFNELGWRALERLSPQDRSDVLDAMFTPGAGANLSLCRMPLGANDFSLDWYSYDEVPGDHALEHFSVERDRTTLMPFIHEALARRGDLRLWASPWSPPTWLKANGHYAAALPFPGSGVDNGIRPDQVGHEGTDMALLDEQHLTTYARYFARFVEAYREQGIEVSMVMPQNEFNSAQVFPSCTWTPTGLAAFLRILGPAMHDLGVQVFLGTMERPEADLVLDTLADPEVARWVEGAGFQWGGKGAIADVHRARPDLTLYMTEQQCGDGRNDWRFARHAWSLMKHYFSNGTHGYCYWNLALD
;
A
#
# COMPACT_ATOMS: atom_id res chain seq x y z
N MET A 1 22.34 54.75 33.45
CA MET A 1 22.07 53.30 33.59
C MET A 1 22.51 52.65 32.29
N PRO A 2 23.69 52.02 32.21
CA PRO A 2 24.08 51.28 31.02
C PRO A 2 23.22 50.02 30.93
N GLY A 3 22.54 49.84 29.79
CA GLY A 3 21.70 48.68 29.52
C GLY A 3 22.54 47.41 29.44
N GLN A 4 22.16 46.40 30.22
CA GLN A 4 22.69 45.04 30.10
C GLN A 4 22.36 44.51 28.70
N ALA A 5 23.39 44.09 27.98
CA ALA A 5 23.22 43.24 26.81
C ALA A 5 22.53 41.93 27.26
N PRO A 6 21.60 41.37 26.46
CA PRO A 6 20.99 40.11 26.79
C PRO A 6 22.06 39.00 26.80
N ALA A 7 22.04 38.17 27.84
CA ALA A 7 22.93 37.02 27.94
C ALA A 7 22.74 36.10 26.72
N PRO A 8 23.81 35.51 26.16
CA PRO A 8 23.69 34.57 25.07
C PRO A 8 22.84 33.39 25.58
N GLN A 9 21.70 33.16 24.93
CA GLN A 9 20.90 31.96 25.19
C GLN A 9 21.82 30.77 24.95
N GLY A 10 22.06 29.98 26.00
CA GLY A 10 22.94 28.83 25.95
C GLY A 10 22.53 27.93 24.79
N SER A 11 23.42 27.79 23.82
CA SER A 11 23.31 26.80 22.75
C SER A 11 23.26 25.43 23.41
N THR A 12 22.06 24.89 23.63
CA THR A 12 21.91 23.46 23.86
C THR A 12 22.47 22.78 22.62
N SER A 13 23.66 22.17 22.72
CA SER A 13 24.23 21.43 21.60
C SER A 13 23.24 20.34 21.24
N ARG A 14 22.64 20.44 20.05
CA ARG A 14 21.74 19.41 19.55
C ARG A 14 22.56 18.14 19.41
N ARG A 15 21.99 17.00 19.78
CA ARG A 15 22.65 15.70 19.69
C ARG A 15 21.88 14.81 18.73
N ALA A 16 22.59 14.02 17.94
CA ALA A 16 21.99 13.04 17.04
C ALA A 16 22.35 11.62 17.48
N THR A 17 21.32 10.79 17.63
CA THR A 17 21.45 9.34 17.64
C THR A 17 21.39 8.83 16.21
N TRP A 18 22.08 7.73 15.93
CA TRP A 18 22.03 7.10 14.62
C TRP A 18 22.22 5.60 14.74
N THR A 19 21.67 4.87 13.77
CA THR A 19 21.73 3.42 13.68
C THR A 19 22.36 3.05 12.34
N LEU A 20 23.27 2.08 12.37
CA LEU A 20 23.98 1.58 11.20
C LEU A 20 23.55 0.14 10.92
N THR A 21 23.23 -0.14 9.67
CA THR A 21 23.04 -1.49 9.16
C THR A 21 24.09 -1.74 8.09
N THR A 22 24.83 -2.84 8.24
CA THR A 22 25.77 -3.36 7.24
C THR A 22 25.25 -4.70 6.71
N ARG A 23 26.01 -5.34 5.81
CA ARG A 23 25.67 -6.69 5.32
C ARG A 23 25.57 -7.70 6.45
N ASP A 24 26.45 -7.59 7.44
CA ASP A 24 26.67 -8.63 8.44
C ASP A 24 26.08 -8.24 9.80
N GLU A 25 25.89 -6.94 10.04
CA GLU A 25 25.39 -6.41 11.31
C GLU A 25 24.23 -5.43 11.07
N PRO A 26 22.97 -5.87 11.24
CA PRO A 26 21.82 -5.00 11.14
C PRO A 26 21.53 -4.27 12.45
N TRP A 27 20.97 -3.06 12.36
CA TRP A 27 20.40 -2.30 13.48
C TRP A 27 21.36 -1.94 14.63
N VAL A 28 22.64 -1.71 14.33
CA VAL A 28 23.64 -1.34 15.33
C VAL A 28 23.49 0.13 15.72
N THR A 29 23.03 0.41 16.94
CA THR A 29 22.97 1.77 17.50
C THR A 29 24.38 2.29 17.79
N GLN A 30 24.64 3.53 17.38
CA GLN A 30 25.97 4.13 17.43
C GLN A 30 26.06 5.21 18.52
N PRO A 31 27.28 5.56 18.97
CA PRO A 31 27.48 6.65 19.92
C PRO A 31 26.88 7.97 19.42
N THR A 32 26.20 8.69 20.32
CA THR A 32 25.55 9.96 20.01
C THR A 32 26.58 11.03 19.64
N VAL A 33 26.36 11.71 18.51
CA VAL A 33 27.22 12.79 18.03
C VAL A 33 26.63 14.17 18.37
N ALA A 34 27.49 15.14 18.67
CA ALA A 34 27.06 16.53 18.80
C ALA A 34 26.89 17.15 17.42
N LEU A 35 25.73 17.74 17.16
CA LEU A 35 25.47 18.53 15.97
C LEU A 35 26.03 19.93 16.20
N ALA A 36 27.04 20.29 15.42
CA ALA A 36 27.50 21.67 15.35
C ALA A 36 26.55 22.48 14.46
N HIS A 37 26.11 23.64 14.93
CA HIS A 37 25.65 24.69 14.02
C HIS A 37 26.90 25.26 13.35
N LEU A 38 27.20 24.77 12.14
CA LEU A 38 28.35 25.25 11.37
C LEU A 38 27.93 26.52 10.61
N GLU A 39 28.50 27.65 10.99
CA GLU A 39 28.67 28.74 10.04
C GLU A 39 29.83 28.33 9.12
N VAL A 40 29.51 28.05 7.85
CA VAL A 40 30.52 27.70 6.86
C VAL A 40 31.27 28.97 6.49
N THR A 41 32.42 29.18 7.13
CA THR A 41 33.25 30.38 6.91
C THR A 41 34.40 30.16 5.92
N SER A 42 34.69 28.90 5.58
CA SER A 42 35.68 28.51 4.59
C SER A 42 35.27 27.23 3.83
N MET A 43 35.97 26.92 2.74
CA MET A 43 35.77 25.66 2.01
C MET A 43 36.20 24.42 2.82
N GLU A 44 37.11 24.57 3.78
CA GLU A 44 37.57 23.46 4.64
C GLU A 44 36.50 23.07 5.67
N ASP A 45 35.61 23.99 6.01
CA ASP A 45 34.49 23.79 6.94
C ASP A 45 33.21 23.29 6.23
N PHE A 46 33.28 23.02 4.93
CA PHE A 46 32.10 22.64 4.16
C PHE A 46 31.63 21.22 4.54
N PRO A 47 30.37 21.05 4.98
CA PRO A 47 29.90 19.76 5.45
C PRO A 47 29.64 18.78 4.30
N SER A 48 29.84 17.48 4.55
CA SER A 48 29.51 16.42 3.58
C SER A 48 28.01 16.29 3.29
N ALA A 49 27.16 16.80 4.19
CA ALA A 49 25.71 16.84 4.03
C ALA A 49 25.13 18.09 4.73
N MET A 50 24.14 18.72 4.10
CA MET A 50 23.46 19.89 4.65
C MET A 50 21.97 19.61 4.79
N ILE A 51 21.40 19.91 5.95
CA ILE A 51 19.97 19.76 6.23
C ILE A 51 19.32 21.14 6.24
N ARG A 52 18.35 21.36 5.36
CA ARG A 52 17.59 22.62 5.28
C ARG A 52 16.31 22.52 6.11
N SER A 53 16.36 22.92 7.38
CA SER A 53 15.21 22.78 8.30
C SER A 53 14.02 23.71 8.00
N THR A 54 14.19 24.71 7.14
CA THR A 54 13.13 25.67 6.75
C THR A 54 12.43 25.31 5.43
N GLU A 55 12.92 24.30 4.70
CA GLU A 55 12.34 23.83 3.45
C GLU A 55 11.61 22.51 3.69
N THR A 56 10.40 22.59 4.27
CA THR A 56 9.58 21.41 4.55
C THR A 56 9.01 20.83 3.26
N ARG A 57 8.90 19.50 3.22
CA ARG A 57 8.27 18.74 2.14
C ARG A 57 7.00 18.06 2.68
N GLN A 58 6.58 16.97 2.06
CA GLN A 58 5.41 16.22 2.48
C GLN A 58 5.58 15.59 3.87
N ARG A 59 4.45 15.34 4.55
CA ARG A 59 4.43 14.53 5.76
C ARG A 59 4.64 13.07 5.38
N VAL A 60 5.50 12.36 6.12
CA VAL A 60 5.60 10.90 6.02
C VAL A 60 4.61 10.28 6.98
N ASP A 61 3.65 9.57 6.43
CA ASP A 61 2.51 8.96 7.07
C ASP A 61 2.84 7.60 7.69
N GLY A 62 3.79 6.88 7.11
CA GLY A 62 4.29 5.64 7.71
C GLY A 62 4.95 4.70 6.72
N PHE A 63 5.41 3.61 7.29
CA PHE A 63 6.00 2.47 6.60
C PHE A 63 5.19 1.24 6.96
N GLY A 64 5.04 0.30 6.04
CA GLY A 64 4.42 -0.97 6.35
C GLY A 64 4.62 -2.00 5.27
N ALA A 65 3.72 -2.97 5.24
CA ALA A 65 3.77 -4.08 4.31
C ALA A 65 2.36 -4.65 4.07
N CYS A 66 2.24 -5.74 3.31
CA CYS A 66 0.97 -6.42 3.04
C CYS A 66 0.77 -7.66 3.91
N PHE A 67 -0.42 -7.80 4.50
CA PHE A 67 -0.89 -9.04 5.10
C PHE A 67 -1.45 -9.94 4.01
N ASN A 68 -0.86 -11.13 3.84
CA ASN A 68 -1.24 -12.12 2.81
C ASN A 68 -1.37 -13.51 3.44
N GLU A 69 -2.18 -14.40 2.85
CA GLU A 69 -2.40 -15.75 3.41
C GLU A 69 -1.10 -16.56 3.44
N LEU A 70 -0.33 -16.58 2.34
CA LEU A 70 0.94 -17.30 2.30
C LEU A 70 1.95 -16.75 3.32
N GLY A 71 1.91 -15.45 3.61
CA GLY A 71 2.76 -14.85 4.64
C GLY A 71 2.40 -15.32 6.05
N TRP A 72 1.11 -15.42 6.36
CA TRP A 72 0.68 -16.02 7.62
C TRP A 72 1.10 -17.48 7.72
N ARG A 73 0.91 -18.25 6.64
CA ARG A 73 1.28 -19.67 6.59
C ARG A 73 2.78 -19.91 6.76
N ALA A 74 3.62 -19.03 6.24
CA ALA A 74 5.06 -19.07 6.46
C ALA A 74 5.39 -18.85 7.96
N LEU A 75 4.76 -17.86 8.59
CA LEU A 75 4.93 -17.58 10.02
C LEU A 75 4.43 -18.74 10.90
N GLU A 76 3.35 -19.42 10.52
CA GLU A 76 2.82 -20.59 11.25
C GLU A 76 3.77 -21.80 11.26
N ARG A 77 4.79 -21.84 10.40
CA ARG A 77 5.82 -22.89 10.43
C ARG A 77 6.85 -22.70 11.52
N LEU A 78 6.96 -21.48 12.08
CA LEU A 78 7.88 -21.16 13.16
C LEU A 78 7.37 -21.67 14.51
N SER A 79 8.27 -21.77 15.49
CA SER A 79 7.83 -21.96 16.87
C SER A 79 7.01 -20.75 17.35
N PRO A 80 6.10 -20.90 18.34
CA PRO A 80 5.35 -19.77 18.86
C PRO A 80 6.23 -18.60 19.33
N GLN A 81 7.41 -18.89 19.89
CA GLN A 81 8.36 -17.88 20.31
C GLN A 81 9.00 -17.17 19.11
N ASP A 82 9.54 -17.92 18.15
CA ASP A 82 10.19 -17.32 16.97
C ASP A 82 9.19 -16.47 16.16
N ARG A 83 7.95 -16.94 16.03
CA ARG A 83 6.87 -16.18 15.40
C ARG A 83 6.60 -14.86 16.15
N SER A 84 6.53 -14.91 17.48
CA SER A 84 6.37 -13.70 18.29
C SER A 84 7.53 -12.73 18.09
N ASP A 85 8.77 -13.22 18.13
CA ASP A 85 9.97 -12.40 17.98
C ASP A 85 10.02 -11.71 16.61
N VAL A 86 9.61 -12.40 15.55
CA VAL A 86 9.48 -11.81 14.20
C VAL A 86 8.41 -10.70 14.19
N LEU A 87 7.24 -10.95 14.77
CA LEU A 87 6.15 -9.98 14.84
C LEU A 87 6.51 -8.76 15.72
N ASP A 88 7.26 -8.98 16.80
CA ASP A 88 7.79 -7.92 17.67
C ASP A 88 8.80 -7.05 16.90
N ALA A 89 9.71 -7.67 16.14
CA ALA A 89 10.63 -6.94 15.28
C ALA A 89 9.91 -6.17 14.15
N MET A 90 8.72 -6.58 13.73
CA MET A 90 7.95 -5.88 12.70
C MET A 90 7.12 -4.72 13.25
N PHE A 91 6.41 -4.91 14.37
CA PHE A 91 5.32 -4.00 14.77
C PHE A 91 5.56 -3.25 16.08
N THR A 92 6.41 -3.76 16.98
CA THR A 92 6.55 -3.17 18.32
C THR A 92 7.21 -1.79 18.26
N PRO A 93 6.58 -0.74 18.82
CA PRO A 93 7.16 0.60 18.84
C PRO A 93 8.56 0.65 19.48
N GLY A 94 9.51 1.23 18.76
CA GLY A 94 10.91 1.32 19.21
C GLY A 94 11.73 0.04 19.01
N ALA A 95 11.13 -1.01 18.44
CA ALA A 95 11.82 -2.23 18.03
C ALA A 95 11.79 -2.38 16.50
N GLY A 96 12.85 -2.99 15.96
CA GLY A 96 12.99 -3.36 14.55
C GLY A 96 12.45 -2.35 13.54
N ALA A 97 11.54 -2.80 12.67
CA ALA A 97 11.01 -2.03 11.55
C ALA A 97 9.89 -1.05 11.94
N ASN A 98 9.22 -1.28 13.07
CA ASN A 98 8.19 -0.39 13.60
C ASN A 98 7.14 0.01 12.54
N LEU A 99 6.52 -0.98 11.87
CA LEU A 99 5.55 -0.80 10.78
C LEU A 99 4.19 -0.29 11.27
N SER A 100 3.68 0.81 10.71
CA SER A 100 2.46 1.51 11.16
C SER A 100 1.37 1.67 10.10
N LEU A 101 1.67 1.41 8.84
CA LEU A 101 0.77 1.63 7.70
C LEU A 101 0.76 0.39 6.80
N CYS A 102 -0.14 -0.55 7.08
CA CYS A 102 -0.18 -1.83 6.38
C CYS A 102 -1.34 -1.93 5.40
N ARG A 103 -1.17 -2.81 4.42
CA ARG A 103 -2.14 -3.18 3.40
C ARG A 103 -2.71 -4.56 3.69
N MET A 104 -3.93 -4.83 3.26
CA MET A 104 -4.44 -6.18 3.06
C MET A 104 -5.18 -6.33 1.71
N PRO A 105 -5.34 -7.56 1.18
CA PRO A 105 -6.23 -7.80 0.08
C PRO A 105 -7.69 -7.80 0.52
N LEU A 106 -8.57 -7.36 -0.38
CA LEU A 106 -10.01 -7.58 -0.26
C LEU A 106 -10.34 -8.78 -1.15
N GLY A 107 -10.53 -9.96 -0.55
CA GLY A 107 -10.58 -11.25 -1.26
C GLY A 107 -9.18 -11.80 -1.57
N ALA A 108 -9.07 -12.68 -2.57
CA ALA A 108 -7.79 -13.30 -2.90
C ALA A 108 -6.83 -12.35 -3.65
N ASN A 109 -5.53 -12.57 -3.44
CA ASN A 109 -4.46 -12.09 -4.31
C ASN A 109 -3.56 -13.23 -4.82
N ASP A 110 -2.48 -12.87 -5.51
CA ASP A 110 -1.45 -13.79 -6.00
C ASP A 110 -0.65 -14.49 -4.88
N PHE A 111 -0.77 -14.02 -3.63
CA PHE A 111 -0.22 -14.63 -2.42
C PHE A 111 -1.29 -15.22 -1.48
N SER A 112 -2.47 -15.54 -2.03
CA SER A 112 -3.48 -16.37 -1.38
C SER A 112 -3.20 -17.85 -1.62
N LEU A 113 -3.82 -18.74 -0.81
CA LEU A 113 -3.67 -20.19 -0.96
C LEU A 113 -4.34 -20.74 -2.22
N ASP A 114 -5.43 -20.11 -2.65
CA ASP A 114 -6.18 -20.35 -3.88
C ASP A 114 -7.06 -19.12 -4.18
N TRP A 115 -7.74 -19.13 -5.33
CA TRP A 115 -8.67 -18.06 -5.70
C TRP A 115 -9.94 -18.12 -4.85
N TYR A 116 -10.37 -16.95 -4.35
CA TYR A 116 -11.69 -16.72 -3.77
C TYR A 116 -12.07 -15.24 -3.88
N SER A 117 -13.37 -14.97 -3.86
CA SER A 117 -13.92 -13.70 -3.42
C SER A 117 -14.87 -13.96 -2.25
N TYR A 118 -15.42 -12.89 -1.67
CA TYR A 118 -16.38 -13.03 -0.56
C TYR A 118 -17.79 -13.38 -1.03
N ASP A 119 -18.08 -13.32 -2.33
CA ASP A 119 -19.38 -13.70 -2.89
C ASP A 119 -19.24 -14.15 -4.35
N GLU A 120 -19.19 -15.46 -4.58
CA GLU A 120 -19.13 -16.06 -5.92
C GLU A 120 -20.48 -16.62 -6.40
N VAL A 121 -21.61 -16.20 -5.84
CA VAL A 121 -22.94 -16.63 -6.30
C VAL A 121 -23.44 -15.70 -7.42
N PRO A 122 -23.55 -16.17 -8.67
CA PRO A 122 -23.93 -15.29 -9.79
C PRO A 122 -25.30 -14.65 -9.60
N GLY A 123 -25.36 -13.32 -9.71
CA GLY A 123 -26.59 -12.56 -9.60
C GLY A 123 -27.02 -12.27 -8.15
N ASP A 124 -26.19 -12.56 -7.15
CA ASP A 124 -26.45 -12.19 -5.75
C ASP A 124 -26.23 -10.69 -5.50
N HIS A 125 -27.07 -9.87 -6.14
CA HIS A 125 -26.99 -8.43 -5.96
C HIS A 125 -27.35 -7.99 -4.53
N ALA A 126 -28.03 -8.84 -3.76
CA ALA A 126 -28.38 -8.60 -2.37
C ALA A 126 -27.25 -8.92 -1.39
N LEU A 127 -26.19 -9.61 -1.86
CA LEU A 127 -25.05 -10.07 -1.07
C LEU A 127 -25.49 -10.98 0.09
N GLU A 128 -26.44 -11.88 -0.17
CA GLU A 128 -26.95 -12.86 0.80
C GLU A 128 -25.90 -13.94 1.14
N HIS A 129 -24.99 -14.21 0.21
CA HIS A 129 -23.93 -15.21 0.35
C HIS A 129 -22.56 -14.61 0.68
N PHE A 130 -22.50 -13.28 0.87
CA PHE A 130 -21.28 -12.59 1.26
C PHE A 130 -20.71 -13.14 2.58
N SER A 131 -19.44 -13.53 2.58
CA SER A 131 -18.76 -14.04 3.78
C SER A 131 -17.26 -13.78 3.79
N VAL A 132 -16.78 -13.24 4.91
CA VAL A 132 -15.34 -13.12 5.25
C VAL A 132 -14.83 -14.28 6.11
N GLU A 133 -15.61 -15.36 6.26
CA GLU A 133 -15.28 -16.46 7.19
C GLU A 133 -13.90 -17.07 6.93
N ARG A 134 -13.51 -17.15 5.66
CA ARG A 134 -12.19 -17.66 5.27
C ARG A 134 -11.05 -16.91 5.96
N ASP A 135 -11.15 -15.58 6.00
CA ASP A 135 -10.10 -14.71 6.50
C ASP A 135 -9.88 -14.87 8.02
N ARG A 136 -10.86 -15.43 8.75
CA ARG A 136 -10.71 -15.81 10.17
C ARG A 136 -9.65 -16.87 10.40
N THR A 137 -9.25 -17.59 9.35
CA THR A 137 -8.21 -18.63 9.44
C THR A 137 -6.82 -18.16 9.00
N THR A 138 -6.72 -16.99 8.36
CA THR A 138 -5.49 -16.49 7.73
C THR A 138 -5.24 -15.02 8.06
N LEU A 139 -5.94 -14.09 7.38
CA LEU A 139 -5.66 -12.67 7.45
C LEU A 139 -5.99 -12.06 8.82
N MET A 140 -7.13 -12.41 9.42
CA MET A 140 -7.56 -11.79 10.68
C MET A 140 -6.65 -12.15 11.86
N PRO A 141 -6.25 -13.43 12.08
CA PRO A 141 -5.25 -13.75 13.10
C PRO A 141 -3.93 -12.99 12.91
N PHE A 142 -3.47 -12.85 11.66
CA PHE A 142 -2.25 -12.12 11.35
C PHE A 142 -2.37 -10.62 11.71
N ILE A 143 -3.49 -9.99 11.35
CA ILE A 143 -3.75 -8.59 11.67
C ILE A 143 -3.90 -8.38 13.19
N HIS A 144 -4.56 -9.30 13.90
CA HIS A 144 -4.69 -9.23 15.36
C HIS A 144 -3.35 -9.30 16.09
N GLU A 145 -2.42 -10.15 15.64
CA GLU A 145 -1.06 -10.19 16.18
C GLU A 145 -0.32 -8.85 16.00
N ALA A 146 -0.52 -8.19 14.86
CA ALA A 146 0.05 -6.87 14.62
C ALA A 146 -0.61 -5.80 15.51
N LEU A 147 -1.95 -5.79 15.61
CA LEU A 147 -2.70 -4.85 16.43
C LEU A 147 -2.41 -4.99 17.93
N ALA A 148 -2.14 -6.21 18.41
CA ALA A 148 -1.76 -6.46 19.80
C ALA A 148 -0.44 -5.77 20.18
N ARG A 149 0.48 -5.59 19.22
CA ARG A 149 1.76 -4.88 19.39
C ARG A 149 1.64 -3.40 19.06
N ARG A 150 0.72 -3.07 18.15
CA ARG A 150 0.52 -1.73 17.63
C ARG A 150 -0.96 -1.42 17.44
N GLY A 151 -1.59 -0.92 18.51
CA GLY A 151 -3.00 -0.56 18.50
C GLY A 151 -3.38 0.63 17.61
N ASP A 152 -2.41 1.43 17.17
CA ASP A 152 -2.59 2.57 16.26
C ASP A 152 -2.23 2.25 14.80
N LEU A 153 -2.05 0.96 14.45
CA LEU A 153 -1.75 0.54 13.10
C LEU A 153 -2.89 0.95 12.15
N ARG A 154 -2.52 1.67 11.09
CA ARG A 154 -3.46 2.03 10.02
C ARG A 154 -3.46 0.95 8.96
N LEU A 155 -4.66 0.47 8.65
CA LEU A 155 -4.88 -0.57 7.65
C LEU A 155 -5.66 0.00 6.46
N TRP A 156 -5.23 -0.38 5.27
CA TRP A 156 -5.95 -0.10 4.03
C TRP A 156 -6.09 -1.36 3.17
N ALA A 157 -7.15 -1.43 2.37
CA ALA A 157 -7.48 -2.62 1.60
C ALA A 157 -7.66 -2.33 0.11
N SER A 158 -7.40 -3.32 -0.73
CA SER A 158 -7.67 -3.25 -2.17
C SER A 158 -7.93 -4.64 -2.73
N PRO A 159 -8.97 -4.85 -3.56
CA PRO A 159 -9.19 -6.12 -4.23
C PRO A 159 -8.22 -6.27 -5.41
N TRP A 160 -7.87 -7.52 -5.73
CA TRP A 160 -7.21 -7.84 -6.99
C TRP A 160 -8.22 -8.14 -8.09
N SER A 161 -9.38 -8.67 -7.73
CA SER A 161 -10.46 -8.88 -8.68
C SER A 161 -11.80 -8.68 -7.96
N PRO A 162 -12.79 -8.07 -8.61
CA PRO A 162 -14.18 -8.26 -8.23
C PRO A 162 -14.55 -9.77 -8.25
N PRO A 163 -15.64 -10.16 -7.57
CA PRO A 163 -16.32 -11.40 -7.85
C PRO A 163 -16.44 -11.70 -9.34
N THR A 164 -16.26 -12.97 -9.74
CA THR A 164 -16.16 -13.30 -11.17
C THR A 164 -17.41 -12.93 -11.96
N TRP A 165 -18.58 -13.00 -11.34
CA TRP A 165 -19.87 -12.64 -11.94
C TRP A 165 -20.12 -11.12 -12.05
N LEU A 166 -19.27 -10.28 -11.45
CA LEU A 166 -19.24 -8.82 -11.66
C LEU A 166 -18.30 -8.40 -12.80
N LYS A 167 -17.70 -9.37 -13.51
CA LYS A 167 -16.73 -9.13 -14.58
C LYS A 167 -17.28 -9.59 -15.93
N ALA A 168 -16.99 -8.81 -16.96
CA ALA A 168 -17.36 -9.10 -18.34
C ALA A 168 -16.77 -10.42 -18.85
N ASN A 169 -15.60 -10.83 -18.36
CA ASN A 169 -14.95 -12.07 -18.76
C ASN A 169 -15.34 -13.30 -17.91
N GLY A 170 -16.09 -13.12 -16.81
CA GLY A 170 -16.51 -14.20 -15.93
C GLY A 170 -15.36 -14.99 -15.31
N HIS A 171 -14.19 -14.38 -15.11
CA HIS A 171 -12.98 -15.07 -14.65
C HIS A 171 -12.14 -14.17 -13.74
N TYR A 172 -11.43 -14.73 -12.76
CA TYR A 172 -10.67 -13.95 -11.78
C TYR A 172 -9.38 -13.33 -12.37
N ALA A 173 -8.69 -14.05 -13.26
CA ALA A 173 -7.53 -13.56 -13.99
C ALA A 173 -7.93 -12.84 -15.29
N ALA A 174 -6.98 -12.11 -15.86
CA ALA A 174 -7.12 -11.39 -17.12
C ALA A 174 -6.17 -11.85 -18.24
N ALA A 175 -5.10 -12.59 -17.92
CA ALA A 175 -4.12 -13.03 -18.90
C ALA A 175 -3.86 -14.54 -18.87
N LEU A 176 -3.47 -15.09 -20.02
CA LEU A 176 -3.00 -16.47 -20.13
C LEU A 176 -1.61 -16.61 -19.49
N PRO A 177 -1.33 -17.70 -18.75
CA PRO A 177 0.01 -18.01 -18.29
C PRO A 177 1.00 -18.14 -19.45
N PHE A 178 2.25 -17.73 -19.23
CA PHE A 178 3.29 -17.93 -20.24
C PHE A 178 3.50 -19.43 -20.50
N PRO A 179 3.65 -19.86 -21.77
CA PRO A 179 3.95 -21.26 -22.07
C PRO A 179 5.19 -21.74 -21.32
N GLY A 180 5.05 -22.84 -20.57
CA GLY A 180 6.15 -23.42 -19.79
C GLY A 180 6.34 -22.83 -18.38
N SER A 181 5.49 -21.90 -17.94
CA SER A 181 5.51 -21.37 -16.56
C SER A 181 5.13 -22.40 -15.48
N GLY A 182 4.45 -23.49 -15.87
CA GLY A 182 3.90 -24.46 -14.93
C GLY A 182 2.66 -23.98 -14.17
N VAL A 183 2.18 -22.77 -14.46
CA VAL A 183 0.95 -22.20 -13.91
C VAL A 183 -0.20 -22.50 -14.87
N ASP A 184 -1.28 -23.06 -14.35
CA ASP A 184 -2.56 -23.18 -15.04
C ASP A 184 -3.61 -22.41 -14.23
N ASN A 185 -4.14 -21.34 -14.81
CA ASN A 185 -5.16 -20.51 -14.19
C ASN A 185 -6.57 -20.81 -14.74
N GLY A 186 -6.72 -21.74 -15.69
CA GLY A 186 -8.01 -22.13 -16.27
C GLY A 186 -8.66 -21.11 -17.21
N ILE A 187 -8.01 -19.97 -17.46
CA ILE A 187 -8.58 -18.94 -18.34
C ILE A 187 -8.63 -19.42 -19.79
N ARG A 188 -9.75 -19.17 -20.48
CA ARG A 188 -9.88 -19.47 -21.91
C ARG A 188 -9.45 -18.27 -22.77
N PRO A 189 -9.04 -18.49 -24.03
CA PRO A 189 -8.68 -17.40 -24.94
C PRO A 189 -9.76 -16.32 -25.12
N ASP A 190 -11.04 -16.68 -25.05
CA ASP A 190 -12.18 -15.75 -25.15
C ASP A 190 -12.41 -14.91 -23.88
N GLN A 191 -11.74 -15.24 -22.78
CA GLN A 191 -11.86 -14.56 -21.48
C GLN A 191 -10.67 -13.63 -21.18
N VAL A 192 -9.67 -13.59 -22.06
CA VAL A 192 -8.49 -12.73 -21.90
C VAL A 192 -8.90 -11.27 -21.99
N GLY A 193 -8.51 -10.50 -20.98
CA GLY A 193 -8.66 -9.04 -20.96
C GLY A 193 -7.40 -8.33 -21.46
N HIS A 194 -7.52 -7.02 -21.64
CA HIS A 194 -6.42 -6.19 -22.10
C HIS A 194 -6.26 -4.94 -21.23
N GLU A 195 -5.05 -4.39 -21.20
CA GLU A 195 -4.82 -3.08 -20.60
C GLU A 195 -5.57 -2.01 -21.40
N GLY A 196 -6.10 -1.00 -20.71
CA GLY A 196 -6.90 0.05 -21.34
C GLY A 196 -8.33 -0.39 -21.72
N THR A 197 -8.84 -1.47 -21.14
CA THR A 197 -10.26 -1.88 -21.25
C THR A 197 -10.91 -1.96 -19.88
N ASP A 198 -12.23 -1.85 -19.82
CA ASP A 198 -13.01 -2.15 -18.63
C ASP A 198 -13.40 -3.63 -18.61
N MET A 199 -12.89 -4.36 -17.62
CA MET A 199 -13.25 -5.76 -17.39
C MET A 199 -14.38 -5.93 -16.38
N ALA A 200 -14.70 -4.90 -15.60
CA ALA A 200 -15.88 -4.90 -14.74
C ALA A 200 -17.15 -4.57 -15.55
N LEU A 201 -18.29 -5.09 -15.09
CA LEU A 201 -19.59 -4.71 -15.63
C LEU A 201 -19.94 -3.29 -15.12
N LEU A 202 -20.15 -2.37 -16.05
CA LEU A 202 -20.27 -0.93 -15.77
C LEU A 202 -21.71 -0.42 -15.64
N ASP A 203 -22.73 -1.28 -15.75
CA ASP A 203 -24.09 -0.83 -15.49
C ASP A 203 -24.31 -0.56 -13.99
N GLU A 204 -25.31 0.29 -13.71
CA GLU A 204 -25.57 0.82 -12.37
C GLU A 204 -25.81 -0.29 -11.34
N GLN A 205 -26.47 -1.39 -11.71
CA GLN A 205 -26.77 -2.48 -10.79
C GLN A 205 -25.48 -3.17 -10.33
N HIS A 206 -24.58 -3.50 -11.26
CA HIS A 206 -23.31 -4.16 -10.93
C HIS A 206 -22.37 -3.25 -10.15
N LEU A 207 -22.22 -1.98 -10.56
CA LEU A 207 -21.38 -1.02 -9.83
C LEU A 207 -21.92 -0.75 -8.41
N THR A 208 -23.25 -0.63 -8.25
CA THR A 208 -23.88 -0.46 -6.92
C THR A 208 -23.69 -1.71 -6.06
N THR A 209 -23.87 -2.90 -6.62
CA THR A 209 -23.55 -4.15 -5.91
C THR A 209 -22.10 -4.18 -5.47
N TYR A 210 -21.16 -3.77 -6.33
CA TYR A 210 -19.75 -3.78 -5.98
C TYR A 210 -19.41 -2.76 -4.90
N ALA A 211 -20.01 -1.57 -4.91
CA ALA A 211 -19.85 -0.62 -3.80
C ALA A 211 -20.41 -1.16 -2.47
N ARG A 212 -21.55 -1.86 -2.49
CA ARG A 212 -22.07 -2.58 -1.30
C ARG A 212 -21.14 -3.69 -0.84
N TYR A 213 -20.47 -4.38 -1.76
CA TYR A 213 -19.50 -5.41 -1.45
C TYR A 213 -18.30 -4.86 -0.65
N PHE A 214 -17.80 -3.67 -1.01
CA PHE A 214 -16.81 -2.94 -0.19
C PHE A 214 -17.36 -2.57 1.19
N ALA A 215 -18.59 -2.06 1.26
CA ALA A 215 -19.23 -1.69 2.53
C ALA A 215 -19.37 -2.88 3.47
N ARG A 216 -19.88 -4.02 2.97
CA ARG A 216 -19.99 -5.28 3.72
C ARG A 216 -18.64 -5.78 4.23
N PHE A 217 -17.58 -5.66 3.42
CA PHE A 217 -16.23 -6.00 3.85
C PHE A 217 -15.75 -5.13 5.02
N VAL A 218 -15.87 -3.81 4.90
CA VAL A 218 -15.47 -2.87 5.95
C VAL A 218 -16.23 -3.15 7.25
N GLU A 219 -17.56 -3.31 7.16
CA GLU A 219 -18.41 -3.62 8.31
C GLU A 219 -18.04 -4.95 8.96
N ALA A 220 -17.85 -6.01 8.17
CA ALA A 220 -17.50 -7.34 8.68
C ALA A 220 -16.14 -7.36 9.39
N TYR A 221 -15.14 -6.63 8.87
CA TYR A 221 -13.84 -6.47 9.53
C TYR A 221 -13.95 -5.65 10.82
N ARG A 222 -14.76 -4.59 10.81
CA ARG A 222 -15.03 -3.78 12.00
C ARG A 222 -15.70 -4.59 13.11
N GLU A 223 -16.61 -5.51 12.78
CA GLU A 223 -17.21 -6.46 13.73
C GLU A 223 -16.18 -7.38 14.39
N GLN A 224 -15.04 -7.61 13.74
CA GLN A 224 -13.92 -8.36 14.31
C GLN A 224 -12.93 -7.46 15.07
N GLY A 225 -13.19 -6.16 15.20
CA GLY A 225 -12.29 -5.21 15.85
C GLY A 225 -11.09 -4.80 14.99
N ILE A 226 -11.21 -4.94 13.66
CA ILE A 226 -10.19 -4.50 12.70
C ILE A 226 -10.74 -3.31 11.92
N GLU A 227 -10.18 -2.12 12.14
CA GLU A 227 -10.58 -0.91 11.41
C GLU A 227 -9.83 -0.79 10.08
N VAL A 228 -10.56 -0.93 8.97
CA VAL A 228 -10.07 -0.59 7.63
C VAL A 228 -10.31 0.90 7.39
N SER A 229 -9.24 1.70 7.45
CA SER A 229 -9.32 3.17 7.39
C SER A 229 -9.39 3.74 5.97
N MET A 230 -9.01 2.94 4.96
CA MET A 230 -8.92 3.36 3.57
C MET A 230 -9.11 2.17 2.65
N VAL A 231 -9.75 2.40 1.50
CA VAL A 231 -9.82 1.44 0.40
C VAL A 231 -9.27 2.04 -0.88
N MET A 232 -8.74 1.16 -1.72
CA MET A 232 -8.46 1.45 -3.13
C MET A 232 -9.34 0.52 -3.97
N PRO A 233 -10.02 1.03 -5.02
CA PRO A 233 -11.05 0.29 -5.75
C PRO A 233 -10.49 -0.94 -6.49
N GLN A 234 -9.20 -0.92 -6.84
CA GLN A 234 -8.57 -1.98 -7.62
C GLN A 234 -7.04 -1.97 -7.48
N ASN A 235 -6.47 -3.16 -7.28
CA ASN A 235 -5.05 -3.40 -7.39
C ASN A 235 -4.64 -3.43 -8.86
N GLU A 236 -3.58 -2.72 -9.26
CA GLU A 236 -3.07 -2.73 -10.63
C GLU A 236 -4.18 -2.56 -11.68
N PHE A 237 -5.02 -1.54 -11.51
CA PHE A 237 -6.19 -1.32 -12.39
C PHE A 237 -5.84 -1.20 -13.87
N ASN A 238 -4.57 -0.99 -14.20
CA ASN A 238 -4.02 -0.88 -15.54
C ASN A 238 -3.11 -2.06 -15.95
N SER A 239 -3.20 -3.22 -15.28
CA SER A 239 -2.49 -4.45 -15.66
C SER A 239 -3.45 -5.62 -15.85
N ALA A 240 -3.33 -6.32 -16.98
CA ALA A 240 -3.96 -7.64 -17.16
C ALA A 240 -2.98 -8.72 -16.69
N GLN A 241 -3.35 -9.50 -15.67
CA GLN A 241 -2.43 -10.46 -15.02
C GLN A 241 -2.92 -11.90 -15.09
N VAL A 242 -1.98 -12.83 -14.94
CA VAL A 242 -2.22 -14.28 -14.92
C VAL A 242 -2.85 -14.76 -13.61
N PHE A 243 -2.75 -13.93 -12.57
CA PHE A 243 -3.37 -14.08 -11.25
C PHE A 243 -4.58 -13.12 -11.14
N PRO A 244 -5.31 -13.09 -10.01
CA PRO A 244 -6.48 -12.22 -9.86
C PRO A 244 -6.19 -10.78 -10.32
N SER A 245 -6.99 -10.27 -11.26
CA SER A 245 -6.80 -8.93 -11.85
C SER A 245 -8.07 -8.46 -12.53
N CYS A 246 -8.29 -7.14 -12.56
CA CYS A 246 -9.37 -6.52 -13.30
C CYS A 246 -8.87 -5.20 -13.86
N THR A 247 -8.86 -5.05 -15.19
CA THR A 247 -8.48 -3.79 -15.83
C THR A 247 -9.66 -2.82 -15.88
N TRP A 248 -9.34 -1.53 -15.74
CA TRP A 248 -10.28 -0.44 -15.80
C TRP A 248 -9.71 0.67 -16.68
N THR A 249 -10.57 1.29 -17.49
CA THR A 249 -10.28 2.58 -18.12
C THR A 249 -10.43 3.70 -17.10
N PRO A 250 -9.84 4.90 -17.34
CA PRO A 250 -10.12 6.06 -16.50
C PRO A 250 -11.60 6.39 -16.39
N THR A 251 -12.36 6.21 -17.49
CA THR A 251 -13.81 6.48 -17.50
C THR A 251 -14.59 5.46 -16.68
N GLY A 252 -14.31 4.16 -16.83
CA GLY A 252 -14.97 3.11 -16.06
C GLY A 252 -14.64 3.19 -14.56
N LEU A 253 -13.38 3.45 -14.23
CA LEU A 253 -12.95 3.65 -12.84
C LEU A 253 -13.62 4.88 -12.21
N ALA A 254 -13.73 5.99 -12.96
CA ALA A 254 -14.46 7.18 -12.51
C ALA A 254 -15.95 6.91 -12.29
N ALA A 255 -16.57 6.09 -13.15
CA ALA A 255 -17.97 5.67 -12.97
C ALA A 255 -18.16 4.88 -11.66
N PHE A 256 -17.24 3.96 -11.34
CA PHE A 256 -17.30 3.24 -10.07
C PHE A 256 -17.03 4.15 -8.87
N LEU A 257 -16.01 5.01 -8.93
CA LEU A 257 -15.67 5.95 -7.85
C LEU A 257 -16.82 6.92 -7.53
N ARG A 258 -17.66 7.27 -8.50
CA ARG A 258 -18.87 8.07 -8.27
C ARG A 258 -19.85 7.41 -7.28
N ILE A 259 -19.87 6.08 -7.24
CA ILE A 259 -20.76 5.28 -6.38
C ILE A 259 -20.01 4.83 -5.11
N LEU A 260 -18.75 4.41 -5.24
CA LEU A 260 -17.92 3.98 -4.12
C LEU A 260 -17.60 5.12 -3.15
N GLY A 261 -17.29 6.31 -3.66
CA GLY A 261 -16.91 7.48 -2.87
C GLY A 261 -17.90 7.82 -1.75
N PRO A 262 -19.17 8.12 -2.06
CA PRO A 262 -20.19 8.36 -1.05
C PRO A 262 -20.38 7.17 -0.09
N ALA A 263 -20.38 5.94 -0.59
CA ALA A 263 -20.59 4.74 0.23
C ALA A 263 -19.48 4.56 1.28
N MET A 264 -18.23 4.84 0.92
CA MET A 264 -17.11 4.78 1.87
C MET A 264 -17.09 5.98 2.81
N HIS A 265 -17.46 7.16 2.33
CA HIS A 265 -17.59 8.36 3.14
C HIS A 265 -18.59 8.16 4.30
N ASP A 266 -19.75 7.57 4.03
CA ASP A 266 -20.76 7.25 5.05
C ASP A 266 -20.24 6.28 6.13
N LEU A 267 -19.24 5.46 5.80
CA LEU A 267 -18.57 4.54 6.72
C LEU A 267 -17.32 5.12 7.40
N GLY A 268 -16.96 6.39 7.10
CA GLY A 268 -15.75 7.04 7.59
C GLY A 268 -14.46 6.46 7.00
N VAL A 269 -14.52 5.86 5.80
CA VAL A 269 -13.39 5.22 5.11
C VAL A 269 -12.91 6.09 3.96
N GLN A 270 -11.60 6.32 3.88
CA GLN A 270 -10.99 7.10 2.80
C GLN A 270 -10.95 6.30 1.49
N VAL A 271 -11.05 7.00 0.36
CA VAL A 271 -10.87 6.39 -0.96
C VAL A 271 -9.63 6.97 -1.64
N PHE A 272 -8.71 6.08 -2.01
CA PHE A 272 -7.58 6.39 -2.88
C PHE A 272 -7.83 5.72 -4.23
N LEU A 273 -7.34 6.31 -5.32
CA LEU A 273 -7.68 5.91 -6.69
C LEU A 273 -7.38 4.44 -7.04
N GLY A 274 -6.30 3.85 -6.51
CA GLY A 274 -5.84 2.54 -6.97
C GLY A 274 -4.33 2.36 -6.79
N THR A 275 -3.84 1.13 -6.91
CA THR A 275 -2.40 0.83 -6.94
C THR A 275 -1.90 0.77 -8.39
N MET A 276 -1.46 1.90 -8.92
CA MET A 276 -1.10 2.05 -10.33
C MET A 276 0.23 1.36 -10.68
N GLU A 277 0.28 0.59 -11.77
CA GLU A 277 1.45 -0.23 -12.15
C GLU A 277 2.02 0.07 -13.55
N ARG A 278 1.57 1.15 -14.18
CA ARG A 278 2.14 1.69 -15.42
C ARG A 278 2.49 3.17 -15.23
N PRO A 279 3.50 3.73 -15.90
CA PRO A 279 4.04 5.05 -15.58
C PRO A 279 3.30 6.24 -16.25
N GLU A 280 2.04 6.11 -16.66
CA GLU A 280 1.29 7.17 -17.36
C GLU A 280 0.43 8.03 -16.41
N ALA A 281 0.90 9.22 -16.03
CA ALA A 281 0.17 10.12 -15.13
C ALA A 281 -1.28 10.41 -15.55
N ASP A 282 -1.57 10.42 -16.85
CA ASP A 282 -2.90 10.65 -17.41
C ASP A 282 -3.95 9.65 -16.89
N LEU A 283 -3.57 8.41 -16.53
CA LEU A 283 -4.52 7.47 -15.96
C LEU A 283 -5.11 7.96 -14.63
N VAL A 284 -4.32 8.69 -13.82
CA VAL A 284 -4.81 9.32 -12.59
C VAL A 284 -5.57 10.61 -12.91
N LEU A 285 -4.99 11.45 -13.78
CA LEU A 285 -5.53 12.78 -14.07
C LEU A 285 -6.87 12.71 -14.80
N ASP A 286 -7.01 11.82 -15.79
CA ASP A 286 -8.23 11.63 -16.56
C ASP A 286 -9.35 11.02 -15.70
N THR A 287 -9.03 10.09 -14.80
CA THR A 287 -10.02 9.50 -13.88
C THR A 287 -10.57 10.57 -12.93
N LEU A 288 -9.73 11.51 -12.51
CA LEU A 288 -10.10 12.60 -11.60
C LEU A 288 -10.45 13.91 -12.31
N ALA A 289 -10.68 13.89 -13.62
CA ALA A 289 -11.04 15.07 -14.38
C ALA A 289 -12.44 15.59 -14.02
N ASP A 290 -13.35 14.71 -13.60
CA ASP A 290 -14.67 15.10 -13.11
C ASP A 290 -14.61 15.52 -11.63
N PRO A 291 -14.94 16.79 -11.28
CA PRO A 291 -14.93 17.26 -9.90
C PRO A 291 -15.92 16.52 -8.98
N GLU A 292 -17.01 15.96 -9.51
CA GLU A 292 -17.96 15.15 -8.73
C GLU A 292 -17.38 13.81 -8.29
N VAL A 293 -16.37 13.31 -9.01
CA VAL A 293 -15.60 12.12 -8.65
C VAL A 293 -14.40 12.53 -7.79
N ALA A 294 -13.67 13.56 -8.20
CA ALA A 294 -12.44 14.00 -7.55
C ALA A 294 -12.64 14.37 -6.07
N ARG A 295 -13.82 14.90 -5.69
CA ARG A 295 -14.12 15.24 -4.29
C ARG A 295 -14.10 14.06 -3.32
N TRP A 296 -14.23 12.84 -3.83
CA TRP A 296 -14.25 11.62 -3.02
C TRP A 296 -12.88 10.94 -2.93
N VAL A 297 -11.90 11.39 -3.71
CA VAL A 297 -10.59 10.75 -3.81
C VAL A 297 -9.54 11.60 -3.13
N GLU A 298 -9.02 11.11 -1.99
CA GLU A 298 -8.07 11.83 -1.14
C GLU A 298 -6.60 11.56 -1.52
N GLY A 299 -6.37 10.53 -2.34
CA GLY A 299 -5.02 10.11 -2.70
C GLY A 299 -4.93 9.12 -3.85
N ALA A 300 -3.70 8.75 -4.19
CA ALA A 300 -3.39 7.77 -5.23
C ALA A 300 -2.23 6.86 -4.81
N GLY A 301 -2.31 5.60 -5.19
CA GLY A 301 -1.28 4.59 -4.94
C GLY A 301 -0.46 4.31 -6.19
N PHE A 302 0.84 4.08 -6.00
CA PHE A 302 1.76 3.72 -7.07
C PHE A 302 2.58 2.51 -6.65
N GLN A 303 2.61 1.53 -7.53
CA GLN A 303 3.49 0.38 -7.44
C GLN A 303 4.78 0.62 -8.24
N TRP A 304 5.66 -0.38 -8.25
CA TRP A 304 7.01 -0.29 -8.80
C TRP A 304 7.09 0.02 -10.30
N GLY A 305 6.13 -0.44 -11.10
CA GLY A 305 5.97 -0.06 -12.51
C GLY A 305 5.42 1.36 -12.67
N GLY A 306 4.53 1.78 -11.77
CA GLY A 306 3.90 3.11 -11.77
C GLY A 306 4.79 4.27 -11.31
N LYS A 307 5.97 4.00 -10.74
CA LYS A 307 6.85 5.01 -10.12
C LYS A 307 7.23 6.20 -11.01
N GLY A 308 7.15 6.06 -12.33
CA GLY A 308 7.46 7.12 -13.29
C GLY A 308 6.42 8.25 -13.30
N ALA A 309 5.17 7.97 -12.94
CA ALA A 309 4.07 8.94 -12.98
C ALA A 309 4.06 9.91 -11.78
N ILE A 310 4.70 9.54 -10.67
CA ILE A 310 4.51 10.20 -9.36
C ILE A 310 4.86 11.69 -9.41
N ALA A 311 5.98 12.05 -10.03
CA ALA A 311 6.44 13.44 -10.09
C ALA A 311 5.44 14.35 -10.82
N ASP A 312 4.82 13.82 -11.88
CA ASP A 312 3.89 14.56 -12.72
C ASP A 312 2.52 14.64 -12.05
N VAL A 313 2.04 13.55 -11.45
CA VAL A 313 0.82 13.56 -10.63
C VAL A 313 0.96 14.51 -9.44
N HIS A 314 2.09 14.46 -8.70
CA HIS A 314 2.32 15.35 -7.56
C HIS A 314 2.32 16.82 -7.96
N ARG A 315 2.87 17.14 -9.14
CA ARG A 315 2.89 18.50 -9.68
C ARG A 315 1.51 18.98 -10.11
N ALA A 316 0.72 18.12 -10.75
CA ALA A 316 -0.61 18.45 -11.25
C ALA A 316 -1.68 18.46 -10.15
N ARG A 317 -1.53 17.60 -9.14
CA ARG A 317 -2.46 17.38 -8.03
C ARG A 317 -1.70 17.35 -6.68
N PRO A 318 -1.13 18.50 -6.26
CA PRO A 318 -0.41 18.59 -4.98
C PRO A 318 -1.32 18.42 -3.76
N ASP A 319 -2.64 18.44 -3.97
CA ASP A 319 -3.67 18.18 -2.98
C ASP A 319 -3.81 16.69 -2.63
N LEU A 320 -3.36 15.77 -3.51
CA LEU A 320 -3.48 14.33 -3.28
C LEU A 320 -2.37 13.80 -2.37
N THR A 321 -2.77 12.90 -1.46
CA THR A 321 -1.82 12.07 -0.71
C THR A 321 -1.36 10.91 -1.61
N LEU A 322 -0.05 10.82 -1.86
CA LEU A 322 0.51 9.79 -2.75
C LEU A 322 1.22 8.69 -1.96
N TYR A 323 0.89 7.42 -2.17
CA TYR A 323 1.55 6.30 -1.49
C TYR A 323 2.34 5.42 -2.46
N MET A 324 3.50 4.94 -2.02
CA MET A 324 4.07 3.72 -2.59
C MET A 324 3.33 2.54 -1.96
N THR A 325 2.54 1.84 -2.75
CA THR A 325 1.58 0.84 -2.28
C THR A 325 2.07 -0.60 -2.37
N GLU A 326 3.10 -0.84 -3.19
CA GLU A 326 3.70 -2.14 -3.38
C GLU A 326 5.12 -2.03 -3.96
N GLN A 327 6.10 -2.54 -3.20
CA GLN A 327 7.47 -2.60 -3.67
C GLN A 327 7.66 -3.79 -4.62
N GLN A 328 8.48 -3.58 -5.66
CA GLN A 328 8.97 -4.65 -6.51
C GLN A 328 9.52 -5.84 -5.71
N CYS A 329 9.03 -7.03 -6.03
CA CYS A 329 9.59 -8.29 -5.55
C CYS A 329 11.05 -8.46 -5.97
N GLY A 330 11.85 -9.03 -5.08
CA GLY A 330 13.21 -9.48 -5.38
C GLY A 330 13.23 -10.88 -5.99
N ASP A 331 14.42 -11.47 -6.02
CA ASP A 331 14.63 -12.88 -6.40
C ASP A 331 14.46 -13.85 -5.21
N GLY A 332 13.82 -13.39 -4.12
CA GLY A 332 13.61 -14.16 -2.89
C GLY A 332 14.87 -14.33 -2.01
N ARG A 333 16.06 -13.91 -2.47
CA ARG A 333 17.30 -14.12 -1.69
C ARG A 333 17.43 -13.23 -0.47
N ASN A 334 16.67 -12.13 -0.42
CA ASN A 334 16.69 -11.14 0.68
C ASN A 334 18.11 -10.73 1.10
N ASP A 335 18.98 -10.52 0.12
CA ASP A 335 20.39 -10.23 0.36
C ASP A 335 20.71 -8.72 0.39
N TRP A 336 21.97 -8.39 0.66
CA TRP A 336 22.45 -7.00 0.69
C TRP A 336 22.26 -6.23 -0.63
N ARG A 337 22.27 -6.93 -1.78
CA ARG A 337 22.05 -6.28 -3.08
C ARG A 337 20.60 -5.82 -3.16
N PHE A 338 19.66 -6.68 -2.74
CA PHE A 338 18.25 -6.34 -2.71
C PHE A 338 17.95 -5.23 -1.68
N ALA A 339 18.59 -5.26 -0.49
CA ALA A 339 18.46 -4.17 0.48
C ALA A 339 18.87 -2.79 -0.10
N ARG A 340 19.96 -2.74 -0.87
CA ARG A 340 20.41 -1.52 -1.57
C ARG A 340 19.46 -1.08 -2.68
N HIS A 341 18.85 -2.04 -3.38
CA HIS A 341 17.82 -1.77 -4.39
C HIS A 341 16.57 -1.17 -3.75
N ALA A 342 16.04 -1.80 -2.69
CA ALA A 342 14.90 -1.30 -1.92
C ALA A 342 15.14 0.12 -1.38
N TRP A 343 16.34 0.40 -0.84
CA TRP A 343 16.72 1.75 -0.42
C TRP A 343 16.69 2.76 -1.58
N SER A 344 17.13 2.36 -2.78
CA SER A 344 17.12 3.23 -3.96
C SER A 344 15.71 3.52 -4.44
N LEU A 345 14.82 2.53 -4.41
CA LEU A 345 13.39 2.73 -4.66
C LEU A 345 12.79 3.69 -3.63
N MET A 346 12.99 3.44 -2.34
CA MET A 346 12.45 4.29 -1.28
C MET A 346 12.85 5.76 -1.42
N LYS A 347 14.12 6.03 -1.76
CA LYS A 347 14.58 7.39 -2.09
C LYS A 347 13.83 7.98 -3.28
N HIS A 348 13.62 7.21 -4.36
CA HIS A 348 12.88 7.67 -5.53
C HIS A 348 11.47 8.11 -5.13
N TYR A 349 10.72 7.27 -4.41
CA TYR A 349 9.34 7.58 -4.04
C TYR A 349 9.24 8.84 -3.17
N PHE A 350 10.01 8.93 -2.08
CA PHE A 350 9.97 10.13 -1.23
C PHE A 350 10.48 11.39 -1.92
N SER A 351 11.46 11.27 -2.82
CA SER A 351 11.94 12.43 -3.60
C SER A 351 10.90 12.94 -4.61
N ASN A 352 9.90 12.12 -4.95
CA ASN A 352 8.83 12.48 -5.88
C ASN A 352 7.49 12.79 -5.19
N GLY A 353 7.45 12.85 -3.86
CA GLY A 353 6.29 13.38 -3.12
C GLY A 353 5.39 12.33 -2.46
N THR A 354 5.83 11.07 -2.34
CA THR A 354 5.04 10.08 -1.59
C THR A 354 5.05 10.32 -0.08
N HIS A 355 3.94 10.00 0.56
CA HIS A 355 3.68 10.14 1.99
C HIS A 355 3.84 8.79 2.72
N GLY A 356 3.57 7.66 2.07
CA GLY A 356 3.65 6.32 2.67
C GLY A 356 4.47 5.34 1.82
N TYR A 357 5.01 4.31 2.44
CA TYR A 357 5.80 3.26 1.78
C TYR A 357 5.44 1.86 2.30
N CYS A 358 4.74 1.07 1.49
CA CYS A 358 4.32 -0.30 1.81
C CYS A 358 5.18 -1.32 1.06
N TYR A 359 6.05 -2.03 1.78
CA TYR A 359 6.69 -3.23 1.28
C TYR A 359 5.65 -4.28 0.86
N TRP A 360 6.07 -5.31 0.11
CA TRP A 360 5.13 -6.33 -0.34
C TRP A 360 4.81 -7.38 0.71
N ASN A 361 5.31 -8.60 0.54
CA ASN A 361 5.08 -9.68 1.49
C ASN A 361 5.92 -9.50 2.76
N LEU A 362 5.29 -9.60 3.94
CA LEU A 362 6.00 -9.60 5.23
C LEU A 362 6.87 -10.83 5.43
N ALA A 363 6.37 -11.99 5.01
CA ALA A 363 7.04 -13.29 5.14
C ALA A 363 6.63 -14.17 3.95
N LEU A 364 7.53 -15.05 3.52
CA LEU A 364 7.34 -16.10 2.51
C LEU A 364 8.22 -17.31 2.88
N ASP A 365 7.92 -18.48 2.34
CA ASP A 365 8.61 -19.74 2.65
C ASP A 365 9.81 -20.08 1.76
#